data_AF-A0A944G0H1-F1
#
_entry.id   AF-A0A944G0H1-F1
#
_cell.length_a   1.000
_cell.length_b   1.000
_cell.length_c   1.000
_cell.angle_alpha   90.00
_cell.angle_beta   90.00
_cell.angle_gamma   90.00
#
_symmetry.space_group_name_H-M   'P 1'
#
loop_
_entity.id
_entity.type
_entity.pdbx_description
1 polymer ?
#
loop_
_entity_poly.entity_id
_entity_poly.type
_entity_poly.pdbx_seq_one_letter_code
_entity_poly.pdbx_strand_id
1 'polypeptide(L)'
;MNENDEPCMELNEIIYHLSGEFWKQAYNALLLKQKAYVQDPDFSKKQSIADFRKSIKQLAKKNQLKCNAFSHNEHFYMSLVPFPIYIGVERETGDFSVSAPHISTRHFTHTEYEAGLKWIQDYIDIDIKPLTAKTLAVHEKFYLNTKSAEIVGSSIKALCESILGKKGQEYKLKQSRLKSEIQIVVKKNTAYELTVYHKPFSHDTSILINLLNNLHEEKLEDILTCELLQNYKAEEGKAV
;
A
#
# COMPACT_ATOMS: atom_id res chain seq x y z
N MET A 1 16.62 0.66 -16.11
CA MET A 1 16.42 0.50 -14.66
C MET A 1 17.27 -0.70 -14.24
N ASN A 2 18.03 -0.56 -13.16
CA ASN A 2 18.86 -1.64 -12.64
C ASN A 2 17.91 -2.60 -11.90
N GLU A 3 17.92 -3.91 -12.18
CA GLU A 3 17.09 -4.90 -11.46
C GLU A 3 17.35 -4.89 -9.93
N ASN A 4 18.44 -4.25 -9.51
CA ASN A 4 18.81 -4.02 -8.12
C ASN A 4 17.99 -2.92 -7.42
N ASP A 5 17.30 -2.05 -8.17
CA ASP A 5 16.58 -0.89 -7.63
C ASP A 5 15.06 -1.09 -7.52
N GLU A 6 14.54 -2.27 -7.92
CA GLU A 6 13.12 -2.56 -7.83
C GLU A 6 12.73 -3.18 -6.47
N PRO A 7 11.68 -2.67 -5.81
CA PRO A 7 11.11 -3.30 -4.62
C PRO A 7 10.66 -4.74 -4.92
N CYS A 8 10.96 -5.67 -4.01
CA CYS A 8 10.56 -7.06 -4.16
C CYS A 8 9.03 -7.22 -4.16
N MET A 9 8.54 -8.35 -4.70
CA MET A 9 7.11 -8.64 -4.77
C MET A 9 6.39 -8.48 -3.42
N GLU A 10 6.99 -8.98 -2.33
CA GLU A 10 6.41 -8.87 -0.98
C GLU A 10 6.22 -7.41 -0.53
N LEU A 11 7.18 -6.52 -0.84
CA LEU A 11 7.06 -5.10 -0.54
C LEU A 11 5.96 -4.45 -1.37
N ASN A 12 5.86 -4.83 -2.64
CA ASN A 12 4.81 -4.37 -3.54
C ASN A 12 3.42 -4.83 -3.07
N GLU A 13 3.30 -6.05 -2.53
CA GLU A 13 2.06 -6.56 -1.93
C GLU A 13 1.64 -5.75 -0.70
N ILE A 14 2.58 -5.42 0.21
CA ILE A 14 2.30 -4.58 1.38
C ILE A 14 1.80 -3.20 0.94
N ILE A 15 2.49 -2.57 -0.01
CA ILE A 15 2.11 -1.26 -0.55
C ILE A 15 0.75 -1.34 -1.26
N TYR A 16 0.50 -2.42 -2.00
CA TYR A 16 -0.77 -2.66 -2.66
C TYR A 16 -1.93 -2.74 -1.66
N HIS A 17 -1.77 -3.47 -0.56
CA HIS A 17 -2.78 -3.55 0.50
C HIS A 17 -3.03 -2.19 1.16
N LEU A 18 -1.97 -1.46 1.53
CA LEU A 18 -2.09 -0.11 2.10
C LEU A 18 -2.84 0.85 1.18
N SER A 19 -2.50 0.82 -0.11
CA SER A 19 -3.18 1.60 -1.15
C SER A 19 -4.64 1.20 -1.28
N GLY A 20 -4.92 -0.11 -1.34
CA GLY A 20 -6.28 -0.64 -1.45
C GLY A 20 -7.19 -0.23 -0.29
N GLU A 21 -6.71 -0.34 0.96
CA GLU A 21 -7.47 0.09 2.14
C GLU A 21 -7.74 1.59 2.15
N PHE A 22 -6.74 2.40 1.84
CA PHE A 22 -6.88 3.85 1.74
C PHE A 22 -7.95 4.24 0.71
N TRP A 23 -7.85 3.71 -0.50
CA TRP A 23 -8.78 4.06 -1.58
C TRP A 23 -10.19 3.55 -1.35
N LYS A 24 -10.35 2.40 -0.67
CA LYS A 24 -11.66 1.91 -0.23
C LYS A 24 -12.33 2.88 0.75
N GLN A 25 -11.57 3.42 1.70
CA GLN A 25 -12.08 4.43 2.63
C GLN A 25 -12.42 5.74 1.92
N ALA A 26 -11.52 6.21 1.05
CA ALA A 26 -11.72 7.41 0.26
C ALA A 26 -12.95 7.31 -0.64
N TYR A 27 -13.17 6.15 -1.27
CA TYR A 27 -14.35 5.87 -2.07
C TYR A 27 -15.63 5.97 -1.24
N ASN A 28 -15.69 5.30 -0.08
CA ASN A 28 -16.87 5.34 0.79
C ASN A 28 -17.18 6.77 1.26
N ALA A 29 -16.15 7.56 1.60
CA ALA A 29 -16.31 8.96 1.99
C ALA A 29 -16.85 9.81 0.81
N LEU A 30 -16.35 9.57 -0.39
CA LEU A 30 -16.79 10.23 -1.62
C LEU A 30 -18.26 9.89 -1.94
N LEU A 31 -18.70 8.65 -1.73
CA LEU A 31 -20.12 8.27 -1.87
C LEU A 31 -21.04 9.02 -0.91
N LEU A 32 -20.63 9.19 0.36
CA LEU A 32 -21.43 9.89 1.36
C LEU A 32 -21.62 11.39 1.05
N LYS A 33 -20.64 12.01 0.38
CA LYS A 33 -20.72 13.40 -0.06
C LYS A 33 -21.71 13.61 -1.22
N GLN A 34 -22.03 12.55 -1.96
CA GLN A 34 -22.80 12.62 -3.21
C GLN A 34 -24.31 12.50 -3.01
N LYS A 35 -24.88 13.27 -2.08
CA LYS A 35 -26.35 13.38 -1.94
C LYS A 35 -26.98 13.86 -3.25
N ALA A 36 -28.22 13.42 -3.49
CA ALA A 36 -29.00 13.65 -4.71
C ALA A 36 -28.85 15.08 -5.25
N TYR A 37 -28.26 15.17 -6.44
CA TYR A 37 -28.06 16.43 -7.13
C TYR A 37 -29.36 16.88 -7.79
N VAL A 38 -29.57 18.19 -7.82
CA VAL A 38 -30.73 18.78 -8.48
C VAL A 38 -30.46 18.76 -9.98
N GLN A 39 -31.33 18.09 -10.73
CA GLN A 39 -31.32 18.15 -12.18
C GLN A 39 -31.86 19.51 -12.62
N ASP A 40 -31.19 20.16 -13.57
CA ASP A 40 -31.76 21.28 -14.31
C ASP A 40 -32.35 20.74 -15.63
N PRO A 41 -33.68 20.53 -15.70
CA PRO A 41 -34.32 19.93 -16.87
C PRO A 41 -34.33 20.85 -18.10
N ASP A 42 -34.06 22.15 -17.94
CA ASP A 42 -34.14 23.14 -19.03
C ASP A 42 -32.76 23.43 -19.68
N PHE A 43 -31.71 22.73 -19.23
CA PHE A 43 -30.34 22.98 -19.69
C PHE A 43 -30.07 22.37 -21.07
N SER A 44 -29.79 23.22 -22.07
CA SER A 44 -29.51 22.76 -23.43
C SER A 44 -28.27 21.88 -23.52
N LYS A 45 -28.39 20.69 -24.13
CA LYS A 45 -27.28 19.76 -24.40
C LYS A 45 -26.04 20.40 -25.05
N LYS A 46 -26.22 21.30 -26.03
CA LYS A 46 -25.07 21.95 -26.69
C LYS A 46 -24.33 22.88 -25.73
N GLN A 47 -25.09 23.53 -24.85
CA GLN A 47 -24.56 24.45 -23.85
C GLN A 47 -23.87 23.69 -22.72
N SER A 48 -24.48 22.61 -22.20
CA SER A 48 -23.86 21.77 -21.16
C SER A 48 -22.51 21.21 -21.58
N ILE A 49 -22.40 20.68 -22.81
CA ILE A 49 -21.12 20.17 -23.32
C ILE A 49 -20.08 21.30 -23.37
N ALA A 50 -20.43 22.48 -23.90
CA ALA A 50 -19.49 23.60 -24.01
C ALA A 50 -19.02 24.10 -22.62
N ASP A 51 -19.95 24.26 -21.69
CA ASP A 51 -19.68 24.74 -20.33
C ASP A 51 -18.91 23.71 -19.52
N PHE A 52 -19.23 22.42 -19.66
CA PHE A 52 -18.50 21.32 -19.01
C PHE A 52 -17.04 21.29 -19.47
N ARG A 53 -16.76 21.40 -20.78
CA ARG A 53 -15.39 21.46 -21.31
C ARG A 53 -14.59 22.63 -20.76
N LYS A 54 -15.22 23.81 -20.69
CA LYS A 54 -14.59 25.02 -20.14
C LYS A 54 -14.28 24.83 -18.66
N SER A 55 -15.22 24.26 -17.92
CA SER A 55 -15.12 24.02 -16.49
C SER A 55 -14.04 23.00 -16.14
N ILE A 56 -13.93 21.89 -16.88
CA ILE A 56 -12.84 20.90 -16.72
C ILE A 56 -11.47 21.57 -16.87
N LYS A 57 -11.28 22.38 -17.91
CA LYS A 57 -10.01 23.09 -18.15
C LYS A 57 -9.69 24.10 -17.04
N GLN A 58 -10.71 24.82 -16.56
CA GLN A 58 -10.56 25.76 -15.45
C GLN A 58 -10.22 25.04 -14.15
N LEU A 59 -10.90 23.92 -13.87
CA LEU A 59 -10.67 23.08 -12.70
C LEU A 59 -9.24 22.53 -12.69
N ALA A 60 -8.76 22.01 -13.81
CA ALA A 60 -7.38 21.57 -13.96
C ALA A 60 -6.39 22.70 -13.69
N LYS A 61 -6.60 23.88 -14.31
CA LYS A 61 -5.73 25.04 -14.12
C LYS A 61 -5.69 25.51 -12.66
N LYS A 62 -6.84 25.58 -11.99
CA LYS A 62 -6.96 25.97 -10.57
C LYS A 62 -6.16 25.05 -9.66
N ASN A 63 -6.17 23.75 -9.96
CA ASN A 63 -5.48 22.72 -9.19
C ASN A 63 -4.06 22.42 -9.71
N GLN A 64 -3.52 23.23 -10.63
CA GLN A 64 -2.19 23.05 -11.24
C GLN A 64 -1.99 21.70 -11.94
N LEU A 65 -3.07 21.13 -12.47
CA LEU A 65 -3.09 19.85 -13.20
C LEU A 65 -2.96 20.09 -14.70
N LYS A 66 -2.32 19.15 -15.41
CA LYS A 66 -2.32 19.17 -16.89
C LYS A 66 -3.65 18.66 -17.40
N CYS A 67 -4.23 19.32 -18.41
CA CYS A 67 -5.45 18.86 -19.06
C CYS A 67 -5.23 18.69 -20.56
N ASN A 68 -5.36 17.46 -21.06
CA ASN A 68 -5.28 17.16 -22.49
C ASN A 68 -6.68 16.79 -23.00
N ALA A 69 -7.02 17.25 -24.19
CA ALA A 69 -8.27 16.87 -24.86
C ALA A 69 -7.93 16.09 -26.13
N PHE A 70 -8.49 14.89 -26.28
CA PHE A 70 -8.34 14.08 -27.48
C PHE A 70 -9.55 14.32 -28.40
N SER A 71 -9.27 14.65 -29.67
CA SER A 71 -10.26 15.10 -30.65
C SER A 71 -11.11 13.97 -31.25
N HIS A 72 -10.61 12.72 -31.21
CA HIS A 72 -11.40 11.54 -31.49
C HIS A 72 -12.26 11.23 -30.26
N ASN A 73 -13.57 11.50 -30.36
CA ASN A 73 -14.63 11.15 -29.40
C ASN A 73 -14.82 12.01 -28.14
N GLU A 74 -14.30 13.25 -28.06
CA GLU A 74 -14.54 14.17 -26.91
C GLU A 74 -14.13 13.60 -25.56
N HIS A 75 -12.93 13.04 -25.53
CA HIS A 75 -12.34 12.54 -24.30
C HIS A 75 -11.42 13.62 -23.71
N PHE A 76 -11.60 13.90 -22.42
CA PHE A 76 -10.72 14.77 -21.64
C PHE A 76 -9.90 13.91 -20.69
N TYR A 77 -8.65 14.31 -20.55
CA TYR A 77 -7.70 13.73 -19.62
C TYR A 77 -7.24 14.85 -18.69
N MET A 78 -7.54 14.71 -17.40
CA MET A 78 -6.97 15.55 -16.35
C MET A 78 -5.87 14.75 -15.65
N SER A 79 -4.62 15.18 -15.82
CA SER A 79 -3.45 14.59 -15.20
C SER A 79 -3.38 15.04 -13.73
N LEU A 80 -3.99 14.25 -12.85
CA LEU A 80 -3.43 14.06 -11.52
C LEU A 80 -2.27 13.07 -11.69
N VAL A 81 -1.05 13.50 -11.42
CA VAL A 81 0.08 12.56 -11.37
C VAL A 81 0.15 12.03 -9.92
N PRO A 82 0.22 10.71 -9.71
CA PRO A 82 0.34 9.64 -10.70
C PRO A 82 -1.00 9.04 -11.21
N PHE A 83 -2.15 9.45 -10.65
CA PHE A 83 -3.45 8.82 -10.93
C PHE A 83 -4.41 9.72 -11.73
N PRO A 84 -4.41 9.62 -13.06
CA PRO A 84 -5.20 10.53 -13.89
C PRO A 84 -6.71 10.32 -13.75
N ILE A 85 -7.46 11.39 -14.03
CA ILE A 85 -8.90 11.36 -14.18
C ILE A 85 -9.22 11.36 -15.67
N TYR A 86 -9.97 10.35 -16.11
CA TYR A 86 -10.46 10.21 -17.48
C TYR A 86 -11.92 10.63 -17.54
N ILE A 87 -12.25 11.47 -18.52
CA ILE A 87 -13.61 11.96 -18.72
C ILE A 87 -14.00 11.70 -20.17
N GLY A 88 -15.02 10.88 -20.39
CA GLY A 88 -15.57 10.62 -21.72
C GLY A 88 -16.92 11.30 -21.88
N VAL A 89 -17.11 12.11 -22.92
CA VAL A 89 -18.39 12.78 -23.21
C VAL A 89 -19.00 12.19 -24.48
N GLU A 90 -20.25 11.76 -24.40
CA GLU A 90 -21.01 11.28 -25.55
C GLU A 90 -21.60 12.44 -26.34
N ARG A 91 -21.24 12.56 -27.62
CA ARG A 91 -21.68 13.65 -28.50
C ARG A 91 -23.19 13.68 -28.73
N GLU A 92 -23.84 12.53 -28.76
CA GLU A 92 -25.24 12.38 -29.16
C GLU A 92 -26.22 12.62 -28.02
N THR A 93 -25.81 12.34 -26.79
CA THR A 93 -26.63 12.50 -25.58
C THR A 93 -26.17 13.69 -24.74
N GLY A 94 -24.87 14.02 -24.79
CA GLY A 94 -24.21 14.97 -23.89
C GLY A 94 -23.91 14.36 -22.52
N ASP A 95 -24.25 13.09 -22.33
CA ASP A 95 -23.96 12.33 -21.14
C ASP A 95 -22.46 12.08 -21.06
N PHE A 96 -21.96 11.88 -19.85
CA PHE A 96 -20.53 11.72 -19.66
C PHE A 96 -20.21 10.75 -18.54
N SER A 97 -19.01 10.19 -18.65
CA SER A 97 -18.45 9.30 -17.65
C SER A 97 -17.16 9.87 -17.10
N VAL A 98 -16.93 9.65 -15.81
CA VAL A 98 -15.70 10.02 -15.12
C VAL A 98 -15.11 8.75 -14.51
N SER A 99 -13.86 8.45 -14.85
CA SER A 99 -13.12 7.27 -14.38
C SER A 99 -11.82 7.69 -13.73
N ALA A 100 -11.46 7.02 -12.64
CA ALA A 100 -10.17 7.17 -11.98
C ALA A 100 -9.64 5.77 -11.56
N PRO A 101 -8.32 5.54 -11.48
CA PRO A 101 -7.76 4.19 -11.28
C PRO A 101 -8.24 3.43 -10.05
N HIS A 102 -8.68 4.15 -9.02
CA HIS A 102 -8.98 3.59 -7.70
C HIS A 102 -10.45 3.60 -7.33
N ILE A 103 -11.29 4.18 -8.18
CA ILE A 103 -12.71 4.38 -7.91
C ILE A 103 -13.51 3.95 -9.14
N SER A 104 -14.63 3.28 -8.91
CA SER A 104 -15.56 2.88 -9.96
C SER A 104 -15.97 4.06 -10.84
N THR A 105 -16.00 3.83 -12.15
CA THR A 105 -16.49 4.80 -13.13
C THR A 105 -17.89 5.28 -12.76
N ARG A 106 -18.11 6.58 -12.90
CA ARG A 106 -19.37 7.25 -12.63
C ARG A 106 -19.93 7.83 -13.90
N HIS A 107 -21.23 7.69 -14.09
CA HIS A 107 -21.97 8.17 -15.24
C HIS A 107 -22.92 9.29 -14.79
N PHE A 108 -23.05 10.30 -15.63
CA PHE A 108 -23.87 11.48 -15.41
C PHE A 108 -24.61 11.83 -16.68
N THR A 109 -25.84 12.29 -16.56
CA THR A 109 -26.55 12.88 -17.69
C THR A 109 -26.05 14.30 -17.95
N HIS A 110 -26.31 14.84 -19.14
CA HIS A 110 -25.95 16.23 -19.46
C HIS A 110 -26.57 17.27 -18.50
N THR A 111 -27.74 16.98 -17.91
CA THR A 111 -28.42 17.82 -16.91
C THR A 111 -27.75 17.75 -15.52
N GLU A 112 -26.81 16.83 -15.31
CA GLU A 112 -26.07 16.61 -14.07
C GLU A 112 -24.61 17.09 -14.17
N TYR A 113 -24.26 17.92 -15.16
CA TYR A 113 -22.86 18.28 -15.41
C TYR A 113 -22.17 18.96 -14.20
N GLU A 114 -22.90 19.78 -13.43
CA GLU A 114 -22.38 20.38 -12.21
C GLU A 114 -22.07 19.35 -11.13
N ALA A 115 -22.89 18.30 -11.03
CA ALA A 115 -22.65 17.17 -10.14
C ALA A 115 -21.39 16.43 -10.53
N GLY A 116 -21.18 16.21 -11.84
CA GLY A 116 -19.95 15.63 -12.37
C GLY A 116 -18.71 16.48 -12.09
N LEU A 117 -18.81 17.81 -12.24
CA LEU A 117 -17.71 18.73 -11.90
C LEU A 117 -17.38 18.69 -10.41
N LYS A 118 -18.41 18.68 -9.55
CA LYS A 118 -18.22 18.55 -8.11
C LYS A 118 -17.58 17.21 -7.75
N TRP A 119 -18.00 16.12 -8.40
CA TRP A 119 -17.39 14.79 -8.23
C TRP A 119 -15.90 14.82 -8.55
N ILE A 120 -15.51 15.45 -9.66
CA ILE A 120 -14.10 15.58 -10.06
C ILE A 120 -13.34 16.41 -9.02
N GLN A 121 -13.89 17.52 -8.53
CA GLN A 121 -13.27 18.33 -7.47
C GLN A 121 -13.13 17.54 -6.16
N ASP A 122 -14.18 16.84 -5.72
CA ASP A 122 -14.15 16.02 -4.51
C ASP A 122 -13.09 14.90 -4.59
N TYR A 123 -12.86 14.34 -5.79
CA TYR A 123 -11.79 13.37 -6.02
C TYR A 123 -10.39 14.03 -5.94
N ILE A 124 -10.23 15.21 -6.56
CA ILE A 124 -8.97 15.98 -6.49
C ILE A 124 -8.63 16.34 -5.04
N ASP A 125 -9.64 16.63 -4.22
CA ASP A 125 -9.50 17.05 -2.82
C ASP A 125 -9.22 15.89 -1.85
N ILE A 126 -9.15 14.63 -2.31
CA ILE A 126 -8.75 13.50 -1.47
C ILE A 126 -7.31 13.72 -0.99
N ASP A 127 -7.12 13.87 0.32
CA ASP A 127 -5.78 14.02 0.90
C ASP A 127 -5.02 12.70 0.86
N ILE A 128 -4.10 12.59 -0.10
CA ILE A 128 -3.23 11.43 -0.28
C ILE A 128 -1.98 11.46 0.60
N LYS A 129 -1.70 12.55 1.33
CA LYS A 129 -0.49 12.65 2.17
C LYS A 129 -0.36 11.50 3.18
N PRO A 130 -1.43 11.03 3.84
CA PRO A 130 -1.34 9.88 4.75
C PRO A 130 -0.91 8.59 4.04
N LEU A 131 -1.40 8.36 2.80
CA LEU A 131 -0.98 7.22 2.00
C LEU A 131 0.51 7.34 1.63
N THR A 132 0.95 8.51 1.14
CA THR A 132 2.36 8.74 0.79
C THR A 132 3.27 8.52 2.00
N ALA A 133 2.92 9.05 3.17
CA ALA A 133 3.70 8.89 4.39
C ALA A 133 3.79 7.42 4.83
N LYS A 134 2.67 6.68 4.80
CA LYS A 134 2.67 5.23 5.12
C LYS A 134 3.52 4.42 4.14
N THR A 135 3.40 4.68 2.84
CA THR A 135 4.19 4.00 1.81
C THR A 135 5.69 4.27 2.02
N LEU A 136 6.08 5.53 2.26
CA LEU A 136 7.47 5.89 2.55
C LEU A 136 7.98 5.19 3.81
N ALA A 137 7.20 5.17 4.90
CA ALA A 137 7.57 4.49 6.13
C ALA A 137 7.80 2.97 5.92
N VAL A 138 6.99 2.32 5.09
CA VAL A 138 7.20 0.90 4.72
C VAL A 138 8.49 0.71 3.92
N HIS A 139 8.78 1.58 2.95
CA HIS A 139 10.07 1.55 2.25
C HIS A 139 11.24 1.77 3.20
N GLU A 140 11.14 2.74 4.12
CA GLU A 140 12.15 3.01 5.14
C GLU A 140 12.34 1.83 6.08
N LYS A 141 11.28 1.10 6.44
CA LYS A 141 11.35 -0.05 7.34
C LYS A 141 11.86 -1.33 6.67
N PHE A 142 11.53 -1.57 5.39
CA PHE A 142 11.74 -2.89 4.79
C PHE A 142 12.62 -2.92 3.53
N TYR A 143 12.82 -1.81 2.82
CA TYR A 143 13.48 -1.85 1.52
C TYR A 143 15.01 -1.85 1.61
N LEU A 144 15.60 -3.00 1.27
CA LEU A 144 17.00 -3.14 0.84
C LEU A 144 17.03 -3.50 -0.64
N ASN A 145 18.07 -3.08 -1.35
CA ASN A 145 18.35 -3.58 -2.70
C ASN A 145 18.64 -5.09 -2.66
N THR A 146 18.47 -5.77 -3.80
CA THR A 146 18.58 -7.24 -3.92
C THR A 146 19.89 -7.78 -3.36
N LYS A 147 21.02 -7.19 -3.74
CA LYS A 147 22.35 -7.63 -3.30
C LYS A 147 22.53 -7.48 -1.78
N SER A 148 22.10 -6.35 -1.21
CA SER A 148 22.16 -6.12 0.24
C SER A 148 21.27 -7.10 1.00
N ALA A 149 20.07 -7.39 0.49
CA ALA A 149 19.17 -8.37 1.11
C ALA A 149 19.77 -9.79 1.12
N GLU A 150 20.43 -10.21 0.04
CA GLU A 150 21.12 -11.51 -0.04
C GLU A 150 22.30 -11.62 0.92
N ILE A 151 23.10 -10.56 1.04
CA ILE A 151 24.22 -10.49 2.00
C ILE A 151 23.69 -10.60 3.43
N VAL A 152 22.63 -9.88 3.76
CA VAL A 152 21.99 -9.93 5.07
C VAL A 152 21.43 -11.32 5.36
N GLY A 153 20.68 -11.90 4.42
CA GLY A 153 20.13 -13.26 4.58
C GLY A 153 21.22 -14.30 4.81
N SER A 154 22.33 -14.22 4.07
CA SER A 154 23.50 -15.08 4.25
C SER A 154 24.16 -14.89 5.62
N SER A 155 24.25 -13.64 6.08
CA SER A 155 24.81 -13.30 7.40
C SER A 155 23.97 -13.86 8.54
N ILE A 156 22.64 -13.74 8.46
CA ILE A 156 21.71 -14.31 9.45
C ILE A 156 21.85 -15.83 9.50
N LYS A 157 21.92 -16.49 8.34
CA LYS A 157 22.12 -17.94 8.25
C LYS A 157 23.44 -18.35 8.91
N ALA A 158 24.54 -17.67 8.61
CA ALA A 158 25.85 -17.94 9.21
C ALA A 158 25.85 -17.74 10.74
N LEU A 159 25.13 -16.73 11.25
CA LEU A 159 24.97 -16.52 12.70
C LEU A 159 24.19 -17.66 13.35
N CYS A 160 23.11 -18.14 12.73
CA CYS A 160 22.36 -19.29 13.22
C CYS A 160 23.23 -20.54 13.28
N GLU A 161 23.98 -20.84 12.22
CA GLU A 161 24.90 -21.99 12.17
C GLU A 161 26.01 -21.87 13.24
N SER A 162 26.62 -20.69 13.39
CA SER A 162 27.70 -20.45 14.33
C SER A 162 27.26 -20.49 15.80
N ILE A 163 26.03 -20.08 16.12
CA ILE A 163 25.54 -20.01 17.50
C ILE A 163 24.69 -21.24 17.83
N LEU A 164 23.59 -21.47 17.10
CA LEU A 164 22.65 -22.56 17.36
C LEU A 164 23.25 -23.91 16.96
N GLY A 165 23.95 -23.96 15.81
CA GLY A 165 24.62 -25.18 15.35
C GLY A 165 25.69 -25.65 16.33
N LYS A 166 26.53 -24.73 16.85
CA LYS A 166 27.52 -25.08 17.91
C LYS A 166 26.89 -25.55 19.21
N LYS A 167 25.70 -25.04 19.56
CA LYS A 167 24.92 -25.49 20.73
C LYS A 167 24.18 -26.80 20.49
N GLY A 168 24.20 -27.35 19.27
CA GLY A 168 23.41 -28.53 18.90
C GLY A 168 21.89 -28.29 18.95
N GLN A 169 21.45 -27.03 18.79
CA GLN A 169 20.04 -26.65 18.86
C GLN A 169 19.37 -26.87 17.51
N GLU A 170 18.24 -27.58 17.50
CA GLU A 170 17.42 -27.71 16.29
C GLU A 170 16.72 -26.38 15.98
N TYR A 171 16.83 -25.96 14.71
CA TYR A 171 16.13 -24.80 14.20
C TYR A 171 15.74 -24.96 12.74
N LYS A 172 14.70 -24.23 12.31
CA LYS A 172 14.33 -24.03 10.91
C LYS A 172 14.50 -22.56 10.57
N LEU A 173 15.02 -22.30 9.37
CA LEU A 173 15.21 -20.95 8.86
C LEU A 173 14.50 -20.83 7.51
N LYS A 174 13.55 -19.91 7.42
CA LYS A 174 12.88 -19.52 6.18
C LYS A 174 13.19 -18.06 5.90
N GLN A 175 13.66 -17.77 4.70
CA GLN A 175 14.11 -16.42 4.35
C GLN A 175 13.37 -15.92 3.13
N SER A 176 13.00 -14.65 3.19
CA SER A 176 12.42 -13.88 2.09
C SER A 176 13.38 -12.73 1.75
N ARG A 177 13.03 -11.86 0.80
CA ARG A 177 13.86 -10.67 0.55
C ARG A 177 13.76 -9.64 1.68
N LEU A 178 12.65 -9.61 2.41
CA LEU A 178 12.37 -8.63 3.46
C LEU A 178 12.81 -9.07 4.85
N LYS A 179 12.70 -10.37 5.14
CA LYS A 179 12.84 -10.89 6.50
C LYS A 179 13.32 -12.33 6.53
N SER A 180 13.86 -12.71 7.68
CA SER A 180 14.18 -14.09 8.05
C SER A 180 13.29 -14.54 9.20
N GLU A 181 12.61 -15.67 9.03
CA GLU A 181 11.81 -16.35 10.04
C GLU A 181 12.61 -17.54 10.57
N ILE A 182 12.89 -17.54 11.88
CA ILE A 182 13.72 -18.54 12.57
C ILE A 182 12.85 -19.24 13.60
N GLN A 183 12.62 -20.53 13.45
CA GLN A 183 11.94 -21.34 14.45
C GLN A 183 12.98 -22.13 15.23
N ILE A 184 13.11 -21.87 16.52
CA ILE A 184 14.12 -22.50 17.40
C ILE A 184 13.41 -23.36 18.42
N VAL A 185 13.79 -24.64 18.50
CA VAL A 185 13.28 -25.54 19.54
C VAL A 185 14.28 -25.55 20.67
N VAL A 186 13.96 -24.99 21.84
CA VAL A 186 14.81 -24.97 23.04
C VAL A 186 14.31 -26.05 24.02
N LYS A 187 15.23 -26.92 24.49
CA LYS A 187 15.00 -27.97 25.51
C LYS A 187 13.67 -28.74 25.36
N LYS A 188 13.64 -29.78 24.52
CA LYS A 188 12.55 -30.76 24.30
C LYS A 188 11.10 -30.27 24.10
N ASN A 189 10.68 -29.07 24.50
CA ASN A 189 9.26 -28.71 24.69
C ASN A 189 8.95 -27.19 24.58
N THR A 190 9.86 -26.36 24.07
CA THR A 190 9.62 -24.91 23.93
C THR A 190 10.09 -24.44 22.56
N ALA A 191 9.16 -23.98 21.74
CA ALA A 191 9.45 -23.50 20.39
C ALA A 191 9.25 -21.97 20.31
N TYR A 192 10.27 -21.27 19.84
CA TYR A 192 10.23 -19.83 19.62
C TYR A 192 10.23 -19.55 18.11
N GLU A 193 9.43 -18.59 17.68
CA GLU A 193 9.50 -18.00 16.34
C GLU A 193 10.10 -16.60 16.43
N LEU A 194 11.19 -16.40 15.70
CA LEU A 194 11.87 -15.12 15.57
C LEU A 194 11.67 -14.59 14.16
N THR A 195 11.16 -13.37 14.03
CA THR A 195 11.17 -12.65 12.76
C THR A 195 12.22 -11.56 12.80
N VAL A 196 13.18 -11.63 11.88
CA VAL A 196 14.25 -10.65 11.69
C VAL A 196 14.00 -9.87 10.42
N TYR A 197 13.73 -8.56 10.52
CA TYR A 197 13.65 -7.72 9.33
C TYR A 197 15.04 -7.34 8.83
N HIS A 198 15.31 -7.55 7.54
CA HIS A 198 16.65 -7.46 6.99
C HIS A 198 17.23 -6.04 7.04
N LYS A 199 16.40 -5.01 6.81
CA LYS A 199 16.86 -3.63 6.81
C LYS A 199 17.29 -3.15 8.20
N PRO A 200 16.48 -3.26 9.26
CA PRO A 200 16.93 -2.97 10.63
C PRO A 200 18.16 -3.78 11.02
N PHE A 201 18.20 -5.08 10.71
CA PHE A 201 19.37 -5.92 10.98
C PHE A 201 20.64 -5.44 10.27
N SER A 202 20.53 -4.92 9.04
CA SER A 202 21.69 -4.39 8.31
C SER A 202 22.32 -3.18 8.99
N HIS A 203 21.57 -2.47 9.83
CA HIS A 203 22.06 -1.34 10.62
C HIS A 203 22.66 -1.76 11.95
N ASP A 204 22.06 -2.73 12.63
CA ASP A 204 22.55 -3.25 13.90
C ASP A 204 22.36 -4.77 14.00
N THR A 205 23.47 -5.50 13.85
CA THR A 205 23.49 -6.97 13.90
C THR A 205 23.62 -7.51 15.33
N SER A 206 23.99 -6.67 16.29
CA SER A 206 24.26 -7.08 17.67
C SER A 206 23.00 -7.61 18.37
N ILE A 207 21.83 -7.11 17.97
CA ILE A 207 20.54 -7.44 18.56
C ILE A 207 20.21 -8.92 18.31
N LEU A 208 20.40 -9.42 17.09
CA LEU A 208 20.18 -10.84 16.79
C LEU A 208 21.21 -11.72 17.52
N ILE A 209 22.47 -11.30 17.61
CA ILE A 209 23.52 -12.04 18.30
C ILE A 209 23.16 -12.20 19.79
N ASN A 210 22.71 -11.12 20.44
CA ASN A 210 22.29 -11.16 21.83
C ASN A 210 21.12 -12.11 22.05
N LEU A 211 20.12 -12.05 21.17
CA LEU A 211 18.90 -12.86 21.28
C LEU A 211 19.15 -14.36 21.01
N LEU A 212 19.98 -14.71 20.02
CA LEU A 212 20.42 -16.10 19.78
C LEU A 212 21.29 -16.65 20.91
N ASN A 213 21.97 -15.76 21.66
CA ASN A 213 22.74 -16.14 22.83
C ASN A 213 21.86 -16.33 24.08
N ASN A 214 20.86 -15.47 24.26
CA ASN A 214 20.00 -15.39 25.43
C ASN A 214 18.53 -15.50 25.02
N LEU A 215 18.06 -16.72 24.74
CA LEU A 215 16.68 -17.02 24.32
C LEU A 215 15.71 -16.90 25.51
N HIS A 216 15.48 -15.67 25.98
CA HIS A 216 14.41 -15.29 26.90
C HIS A 216 13.65 -14.12 26.27
N GLU A 217 12.32 -14.05 26.49
CA GLU A 217 11.38 -13.14 25.82
C GLU A 217 11.77 -11.67 26.01
N GLU A 218 12.60 -11.14 25.11
CA GLU A 218 12.77 -9.70 24.93
C GLU A 218 11.70 -9.22 23.95
N LYS A 219 10.70 -8.48 24.44
CA LYS A 219 9.84 -7.67 23.58
C LYS A 219 10.68 -6.50 23.08
N LEU A 220 11.15 -6.59 21.84
CA LEU A 220 11.86 -5.51 21.17
C LEU A 220 10.98 -4.95 20.07
N GLU A 221 10.29 -3.85 20.36
CA GLU A 221 9.50 -3.17 19.35
C GLU A 221 10.40 -2.71 18.18
N ASP A 222 9.88 -2.93 16.97
CA ASP A 222 10.35 -2.45 15.66
C ASP A 222 11.56 -3.08 14.94
N ILE A 223 12.25 -4.06 15.52
CA ILE A 223 13.44 -4.67 14.86
C ILE A 223 13.34 -6.20 14.71
N LEU A 224 12.80 -6.86 15.74
CA LEU A 224 12.73 -8.31 15.89
C LEU A 224 11.43 -8.67 16.62
N THR A 225 10.65 -9.62 16.10
CA THR A 225 9.57 -10.22 16.90
C THR A 225 10.02 -11.60 17.37
N CYS A 226 9.84 -11.87 18.66
CA CYS A 226 10.07 -13.17 19.27
C CYS A 226 8.75 -13.60 19.92
N GLU A 227 8.15 -14.68 19.41
CA GLU A 227 6.90 -15.21 19.93
C GLU A 227 7.09 -16.67 20.34
N LEU A 228 6.54 -17.03 21.49
CA LEU A 228 6.49 -18.41 21.94
C LEU A 228 5.37 -19.14 21.19
N LEU A 229 5.73 -20.07 20.32
CA LEU A 229 4.77 -20.85 19.53
C LEU A 229 4.03 -21.87 20.40
N GLN A 230 4.73 -22.52 21.33
CA GLN A 230 4.15 -23.58 22.17
C GLN A 230 4.96 -23.81 23.45
N ASN A 231 4.25 -23.92 24.57
CA ASN A 231 4.82 -24.29 25.87
C ASN A 231 4.17 -25.59 26.36
N TYR A 232 4.82 -26.73 26.13
CA TYR A 232 4.27 -28.04 26.47
C TYR A 232 4.17 -28.31 27.99
N LYS A 233 4.61 -27.38 28.85
CA LYS A 233 4.49 -27.50 30.32
C LYS A 233 3.16 -26.99 30.89
N ALA A 234 2.32 -26.31 30.10
CA ALA A 234 1.03 -25.82 30.60
C ALA A 234 -0.11 -26.87 30.56
N GLU A 235 0.05 -27.97 29.83
CA GLU A 235 -0.97 -29.02 29.74
C GLU A 235 -0.82 -30.15 30.78
N GLU A 236 0.30 -30.22 31.51
CA GLU A 236 0.48 -31.17 32.63
C GLU A 236 0.03 -30.59 34.00
N GLY A 237 -0.67 -29.46 33.99
CA GLY A 237 -1.18 -28.76 35.18
C GLY A 237 -2.68 -28.93 35.45
N LYS A 238 -3.37 -29.83 34.75
CA LYS A 238 -4.69 -30.34 35.17
C LYS A 238 -4.59 -31.84 35.40
N ALA A 239 -3.96 -32.19 36.51
CA ALA A 239 -4.16 -33.49 37.14
C ALA A 239 -5.18 -33.33 38.28
N VAL A 240 -6.00 -34.38 38.42
CA VAL A 240 -7.06 -34.69 39.40
C VAL A 240 -8.47 -34.23 39.01
#